data_AF-A0A8J4RCE4-F1
#
_entry.id   AF-A0A8J4RCE4-F1
#
_cell.length_a   1.000
_cell.length_b   1.000
_cell.length_c   1.000
_cell.angle_alpha   90.00
_cell.angle_beta   90.00
_cell.angle_gamma   90.00
#
_symmetry.space_group_name_H-M   'P 1'
#
loop_
_entity.id
_entity.type
_entity.pdbx_description
1 polymer ?
#
loop_
_entity_poly.entity_id
_entity_poly.type
_entity_poly.pdbx_seq_one_letter_code
_entity_poly.pdbx_strand_id
1 'polypeptide(L)'
;MEGGVRESSVIPDSVMDSVNRTLANVEDVQTHLLNFLSLYDPLVLSQMPPLQRAQTLLTLAKATTTLFTLRLRCTGVHPDDHPVKSELERLSLYEDKLERLIDLSKAPLRPSATLNSQAATRFIEHALPDLTSEQKQSMRSISRGEGPTIKYLERSVQKKRKYQASEKQSVQTAAKEFLEKAARELLAKFPDLSRIEETDRRCSLLS
;
A
#
# COMPACT_ATOMS: atom_id res chain seq x y z
N MET A 1 -17.90 -35.34 68.03
CA MET A 1 -17.82 -35.89 66.66
C MET A 1 -17.43 -34.75 65.75
N GLU A 2 -16.15 -34.69 65.42
CA GLU A 2 -15.57 -33.76 64.45
C GLU A 2 -16.18 -34.03 63.08
N GLY A 3 -16.93 -33.06 62.55
CA GLY A 3 -17.34 -33.03 61.16
C GLY A 3 -16.26 -32.32 60.37
N GLY A 4 -15.45 -33.10 59.64
CA GLY A 4 -14.29 -32.63 58.90
C GLY A 4 -14.61 -31.48 57.95
N VAL A 5 -13.85 -30.39 58.10
CA VAL A 5 -13.71 -29.34 57.11
C VAL A 5 -13.10 -30.00 55.88
N ARG A 6 -13.92 -30.26 54.86
CA ARG A 6 -13.43 -30.52 53.52
C ARG A 6 -12.80 -29.21 53.07
N GLU A 7 -11.48 -29.10 53.18
CA GLU A 7 -10.70 -28.13 52.44
C GLU A 7 -10.84 -28.45 50.96
N SER A 8 -11.96 -28.04 50.38
CA SER A 8 -12.09 -27.90 48.95
C SER A 8 -11.13 -26.80 48.57
N SER A 9 -10.04 -27.15 47.92
CA SER A 9 -9.18 -26.21 47.20
C SER A 9 -9.98 -25.61 46.05
N VAL A 10 -10.93 -24.73 46.37
CA VAL A 10 -11.76 -24.03 45.39
C VAL A 10 -10.93 -22.87 44.91
N ILE A 11 -10.52 -22.95 43.65
CA ILE A 11 -9.84 -21.86 42.94
C ILE A 11 -10.63 -20.57 43.18
N PRO A 12 -9.99 -19.44 43.55
CA PRO A 12 -10.72 -18.20 43.82
C PRO A 12 -11.57 -17.77 42.63
N ASP A 13 -12.79 -17.27 42.88
CA ASP A 13 -13.72 -16.84 41.82
C ASP A 13 -13.08 -15.80 40.89
N SER A 14 -12.25 -14.90 41.44
CA SER A 14 -11.51 -13.89 40.66
C SER A 14 -10.57 -14.49 39.61
N VAL A 15 -9.99 -15.65 39.90
CA VAL A 15 -9.12 -16.38 38.98
C VAL A 15 -9.97 -17.01 37.88
N MET A 16 -11.09 -17.64 38.24
CA MET A 16 -12.02 -18.21 37.25
C MET A 16 -12.61 -17.15 36.32
N ASP A 17 -13.00 -15.99 36.86
CA ASP A 17 -13.48 -14.85 36.06
C ASP A 17 -12.43 -14.35 35.08
N SER A 18 -11.17 -14.29 35.52
CA SER A 18 -10.04 -13.88 34.66
C SER A 18 -9.79 -14.87 33.53
N VAL A 19 -9.89 -16.17 33.82
CA VAL A 19 -9.76 -17.24 32.81
C VAL A 19 -10.91 -17.17 31.81
N ASN A 20 -12.15 -17.07 32.28
CA ASN A 20 -13.34 -16.97 31.42
C ASN A 20 -13.28 -15.73 30.52
N ARG A 21 -12.85 -14.58 31.06
CA ARG A 21 -12.63 -13.36 30.27
C ARG A 21 -11.54 -13.53 29.22
N THR A 22 -10.44 -14.19 29.58
CA THR A 22 -9.35 -14.45 28.64
C THR A 22 -9.80 -15.38 27.52
N LEU A 23 -10.60 -16.41 27.84
CA LEU A 23 -11.18 -17.31 26.85
C LEU A 23 -12.07 -16.56 25.85
N ALA A 24 -13.01 -15.76 26.35
CA ALA A 24 -13.87 -14.94 25.50
C ALA A 24 -13.07 -13.99 24.58
N ASN A 25 -12.04 -13.32 25.13
CA ASN A 25 -11.17 -12.46 24.34
C ASN A 25 -10.40 -13.23 23.25
N VAL A 26 -9.98 -14.47 23.52
CA VAL A 26 -9.26 -15.30 22.53
C VAL A 26 -10.21 -15.75 21.42
N GLU A 27 -11.46 -16.10 21.76
CA GLU A 27 -12.51 -16.42 20.77
C GLU A 27 -12.82 -15.21 19.87
N ASP A 28 -12.92 -14.01 20.45
CA ASP A 28 -13.06 -12.76 19.70
C ASP A 28 -11.87 -12.54 18.77
N VAL A 29 -10.63 -12.67 19.27
CA VAL A 29 -9.43 -12.52 18.43
C VAL A 29 -9.41 -13.56 17.30
N GLN A 30 -9.83 -14.80 17.57
CA GLN A 30 -9.90 -15.86 16.57
C GLN A 30 -10.84 -15.48 15.43
N THR A 31 -12.05 -15.01 15.73
CA THR A 31 -13.03 -14.63 14.69
C THR A 31 -12.49 -13.47 13.82
N HIS A 32 -11.96 -12.43 14.44
CA HIS A 32 -11.39 -11.28 13.72
C HIS A 32 -10.16 -11.66 12.90
N LEU A 33 -9.27 -12.50 13.45
CA LEU A 33 -8.07 -12.94 12.75
C LEU A 33 -8.41 -13.83 11.56
N LEU A 34 -9.37 -14.74 11.68
CA LEU A 34 -9.82 -15.55 10.54
C LEU A 34 -10.43 -14.69 9.43
N ASN A 35 -11.25 -13.70 9.79
CA ASN A 35 -11.79 -12.72 8.84
C ASN A 35 -10.69 -11.88 8.19
N PHE A 36 -9.66 -11.51 8.95
CA PHE A 36 -8.52 -10.76 8.42
C PHE A 36 -7.66 -11.62 7.47
N LEU A 37 -7.41 -12.88 7.84
CA LEU A 37 -6.62 -13.82 7.04
C LEU A 37 -7.33 -14.25 5.75
N SER A 38 -8.66 -14.31 5.73
CA SER A 38 -9.42 -14.59 4.50
C SER A 38 -9.28 -13.49 3.45
N LEU A 39 -8.96 -12.25 3.88
CA LEU A 39 -8.67 -11.12 3.01
C LEU A 39 -7.18 -11.03 2.61
N TYR A 40 -6.33 -11.91 3.15
CA TYR A 40 -4.90 -11.92 2.89
C TYR A 40 -4.60 -12.57 1.53
N ASP A 41 -4.64 -11.77 0.48
CA ASP A 41 -4.19 -12.15 -0.86
C ASP A 41 -2.95 -11.32 -1.25
N PRO A 42 -1.82 -11.95 -1.64
CA PRO A 42 -0.64 -11.24 -2.13
C PRO A 42 -0.92 -10.23 -3.23
N LEU A 43 -1.87 -10.51 -4.12
CA LEU A 43 -2.26 -9.58 -5.18
C LEU A 43 -2.98 -8.36 -4.60
N VAL A 44 -3.92 -8.56 -3.68
CA VAL A 44 -4.60 -7.47 -2.96
C VAL A 44 -3.61 -6.63 -2.16
N LEU A 45 -2.69 -7.25 -1.44
CA LEU A 45 -1.62 -6.55 -0.70
C LEU A 45 -0.76 -5.70 -1.63
N SER A 46 -0.45 -6.18 -2.84
CA SER A 46 0.35 -5.41 -3.80
C SER A 46 -0.33 -4.12 -4.26
N GLN A 47 -1.67 -4.10 -4.28
CA GLN A 47 -2.49 -2.95 -4.68
C GLN A 47 -2.68 -1.93 -3.55
N MET A 48 -2.42 -2.30 -2.29
CA MET A 48 -2.55 -1.39 -1.16
C MET A 48 -1.49 -0.28 -1.19
N PRO A 49 -1.82 0.95 -0.77
CA PRO A 49 -0.84 1.99 -0.51
C PRO A 49 0.28 1.48 0.40
N PRO A 50 1.57 1.79 0.13
CA PRO A 50 2.69 1.21 0.87
C PRO A 50 2.61 1.37 2.39
N LEU A 51 2.10 2.51 2.86
CA LEU A 51 1.95 2.80 4.29
C LEU A 51 0.88 1.93 4.94
N GLN A 52 -0.29 1.79 4.30
CA GLN A 52 -1.37 0.92 4.77
C GLN A 52 -0.93 -0.54 4.75
N ARG A 53 -0.24 -0.97 3.68
CA ARG A 53 0.32 -2.32 3.60
C ARG A 53 1.28 -2.63 4.74
N ALA A 54 2.18 -1.69 5.05
CA ALA A 54 3.12 -1.84 6.17
C ALA A 54 2.38 -1.96 7.51
N GLN A 55 1.34 -1.15 7.73
CA GLN A 55 0.51 -1.22 8.92
C GLN A 55 -0.20 -2.58 9.05
N THR A 56 -0.83 -3.07 7.98
CA THR A 56 -1.49 -4.38 7.93
C THR A 56 -0.54 -5.53 8.28
N LEU A 57 0.66 -5.55 7.68
CA LEU A 57 1.66 -6.58 7.93
C LEU A 57 2.25 -6.49 9.35
N LEU A 58 2.48 -5.28 9.86
CA LEU A 58 2.96 -5.09 11.23
C LEU A 58 1.92 -5.54 12.25
N THR A 59 0.65 -5.22 12.03
CA THR A 59 -0.46 -5.68 12.89
C THR A 59 -0.54 -7.21 12.92
N LEU A 60 -0.39 -7.87 11.77
CA LEU A 60 -0.35 -9.33 11.70
C LEU A 60 0.83 -9.89 12.52
N ALA A 61 2.03 -9.34 12.34
CA ALA A 61 3.22 -9.77 13.09
C ALA A 61 3.07 -9.56 14.61
N LYS A 62 2.50 -8.43 15.03
CA LYS A 62 2.16 -8.15 16.43
C LYS A 62 1.14 -9.16 16.96
N ALA A 63 0.05 -9.42 16.23
CA ALA A 63 -0.97 -10.39 16.64
C ALA A 63 -0.36 -11.79 16.83
N THR A 64 0.42 -12.29 15.87
CA THR A 64 1.09 -13.60 15.97
C THR A 64 2.04 -13.67 17.17
N THR A 65 2.84 -12.63 17.40
CA THR A 65 3.80 -12.59 18.51
C THR A 65 3.10 -12.51 19.87
N THR A 66 2.00 -11.75 19.96
CA THR A 66 1.17 -11.67 21.18
C THR A 66 0.50 -13.00 21.48
N LEU A 67 -0.07 -13.68 20.48
CA LEU A 67 -0.66 -15.02 20.65
C LEU A 67 0.38 -16.05 21.09
N PHE A 68 1.58 -16.00 20.52
CA PHE A 68 2.68 -16.86 20.94
C PHE A 68 3.12 -16.55 22.38
N THR A 69 3.20 -15.27 22.76
CA THR A 69 3.52 -14.85 24.13
C THR A 69 2.46 -15.28 25.13
N LEU A 70 1.17 -15.22 24.77
CA LEU A 70 0.07 -15.74 25.57
C LEU A 70 0.24 -17.24 25.80
N ARG A 71 0.54 -18.02 24.75
CA ARG A 71 0.80 -19.45 24.85
C ARG A 71 1.96 -19.75 25.81
N LEU A 72 3.07 -19.00 25.72
CA LEU A 72 4.21 -19.16 26.64
C LEU A 72 3.79 -18.97 28.10
N ARG A 73 3.03 -17.90 28.38
CA ARG A 73 2.50 -17.62 29.72
C ARG A 73 1.57 -18.72 30.22
N CYS A 74 0.72 -19.27 29.36
CA CYS A 74 -0.14 -20.42 29.69
C CYS A 74 0.67 -21.68 30.01
N THR A 75 1.87 -21.85 29.46
CA THR A 75 2.80 -22.93 29.80
C THR A 75 3.72 -22.63 30.99
N GLY A 76 3.56 -21.47 31.64
CA GLY A 76 4.38 -21.06 32.78
C GLY A 76 5.73 -20.46 32.41
N VAL A 77 5.98 -20.14 31.14
CA VAL A 77 7.22 -19.50 30.67
C VAL A 77 7.03 -17.99 30.64
N HIS A 78 7.91 -17.25 31.32
CA HIS A 78 7.90 -15.79 31.29
C HIS A 78 8.48 -15.28 29.95
N PRO A 79 7.83 -14.31 29.26
CA PRO A 79 8.31 -13.83 27.96
C PRO A 79 9.69 -13.19 28.01
N ASP A 80 10.08 -12.58 29.14
CA ASP A 80 11.38 -11.94 29.29
C ASP A 80 12.56 -12.92 29.34
N ASP A 81 12.28 -14.18 29.71
CA ASP A 81 13.27 -15.26 29.79
C ASP A 81 13.31 -16.10 28.49
N HIS A 82 12.52 -15.72 27.48
CA HIS A 82 12.37 -16.42 26.22
C HIS A 82 12.91 -15.57 25.05
N PRO A 83 13.45 -16.17 23.96
CA PRO A 83 13.85 -15.45 22.75
C PRO A 83 12.75 -14.62 22.06
N VAL A 84 11.50 -14.68 22.54
CA VAL A 84 10.40 -13.84 22.04
C VAL A 84 10.61 -12.38 22.45
N LYS A 85 11.35 -12.13 23.53
CA LYS A 85 11.67 -10.78 23.98
C LYS A 85 12.33 -9.94 22.88
N SER A 86 13.33 -10.49 22.20
CA SER A 86 13.98 -9.78 21.09
C SER A 86 13.03 -9.54 19.91
N GLU A 87 12.05 -10.41 19.70
CA GLU A 87 11.01 -10.20 18.69
C GLU A 87 10.04 -9.08 19.08
N LEU A 88 9.67 -8.97 20.35
CA LEU A 88 8.87 -7.86 20.88
C LEU A 88 9.62 -6.53 20.74
N GLU A 89 10.90 -6.50 21.11
CA GLU A 89 11.77 -5.32 20.94
C GLU A 89 11.88 -4.94 19.46
N ARG A 90 12.07 -5.92 18.57
CA ARG A 90 12.11 -5.70 17.13
C ARG A 90 10.81 -5.10 16.60
N LEU A 91 9.65 -5.60 17.04
CA LEU A 91 8.35 -5.06 16.63
C LEU A 91 8.13 -3.63 17.14
N SER A 92 8.56 -3.32 18.36
CA SER A 92 8.54 -1.95 18.89
C SER A 92 9.32 -0.99 18.00
N LEU A 93 10.52 -1.39 17.55
CA LEU A 93 11.33 -0.58 16.63
C LEU A 93 10.64 -0.35 15.27
N TYR A 94 9.87 -1.33 14.77
CA TYR A 94 9.13 -1.17 13.52
C TYR A 94 7.87 -0.32 13.69
N GLU A 95 7.24 -0.36 14.85
CA GLU A 95 6.13 0.53 15.21
C GLU A 95 6.59 1.99 15.24
N ASP A 96 7.71 2.28 15.92
CA ASP A 96 8.32 3.61 15.94
C ASP A 96 8.65 4.12 14.53
N LYS A 97 9.16 3.24 13.66
CA LYS A 97 9.45 3.57 12.25
C LYS A 97 8.17 3.89 11.49
N LEU A 98 7.12 3.10 11.68
CA LEU A 98 5.85 3.30 11.00
C LEU A 98 5.20 4.61 11.45
N GLU A 99 5.21 4.91 12.75
CA GLU A 99 4.69 6.15 13.31
C GLU A 99 5.39 7.38 12.72
N ARG A 100 6.73 7.37 12.66
CA ARG A 100 7.50 8.43 11.99
C ARG A 100 7.09 8.63 10.53
N LEU A 101 6.83 7.56 9.80
CA LEU A 101 6.39 7.64 8.39
C LEU A 101 4.96 8.18 8.28
N ILE A 102 4.07 7.80 9.20
CA ILE A 102 2.73 8.36 9.30
C ILE A 102 2.81 9.87 9.55
N ASP A 103 3.67 10.32 10.45
CA ASP A 103 3.82 11.75 10.75
C ASP A 103 4.42 12.52 9.58
N LEU A 104 5.41 11.95 8.88
CA LEU A 104 5.92 12.52 7.64
C LEU A 104 4.86 12.63 6.56
N SER A 105 3.92 11.68 6.48
CA SER A 105 2.83 11.70 5.50
C SER A 105 1.81 12.81 5.76
N LYS A 106 1.66 13.24 7.02
CA LYS A 106 0.78 14.33 7.44
C LYS A 106 1.46 15.70 7.39
N ALA A 107 2.79 15.74 7.43
CA ALA A 107 3.53 16.99 7.39
C ALA A 107 3.31 17.72 6.05
N PRO A 108 3.24 19.07 6.04
CA PRO A 108 3.28 19.83 4.79
C PRO A 108 4.47 19.37 3.95
N LEU A 109 4.27 19.20 2.64
CA LEU A 109 5.31 18.76 1.70
C LEU A 109 6.58 19.60 1.87
N ARG A 110 7.49 19.15 2.74
CA ARG A 110 8.80 19.76 2.90
C ARG A 110 9.61 19.29 1.70
N PRO A 111 10.22 20.19 0.92
CA PRO A 111 11.13 19.76 -0.13
C PRO A 111 12.23 18.93 0.53
N SER A 112 12.29 17.63 0.21
CA SER A 112 13.30 16.69 0.74
C SER A 112 14.71 17.06 0.29
N ALA A 113 14.82 17.89 -0.74
CA ALA A 113 16.05 18.51 -1.20
C ALA A 113 15.83 20.02 -1.34
N THR A 114 16.60 20.79 -0.57
CA THR A 114 16.73 22.24 -0.78
C THR A 114 17.70 22.49 -1.93
N LEU A 115 17.22 23.01 -3.06
CA LEU A 115 18.06 23.33 -4.21
C LEU A 115 18.91 24.57 -3.89
N ASN A 116 20.24 24.43 -3.86
CA ASN A 116 21.13 25.57 -3.80
C ASN A 116 21.26 26.20 -5.20
N SER A 117 20.42 27.20 -5.48
CA SER A 117 20.35 27.89 -6.77
C SER A 117 21.70 28.47 -7.20
N GLN A 118 22.49 28.99 -6.26
CA GLN A 118 23.81 29.54 -6.54
C GLN A 118 24.81 28.46 -6.94
N ALA A 119 24.80 27.31 -6.26
CA ALA A 119 25.63 26.17 -6.64
C ALA A 119 25.23 25.62 -8.01
N ALA A 120 23.91 25.49 -8.27
CA ALA A 120 23.39 25.08 -9.57
C ALA A 120 23.86 26.02 -10.69
N THR A 121 23.82 27.33 -10.48
CA THR A 121 24.34 28.30 -11.45
C THR A 121 25.82 28.11 -11.73
N ARG A 122 26.66 27.86 -10.72
CA ARG A 122 28.09 27.56 -10.92
C ARG A 122 28.31 26.29 -11.74
N PHE A 123 27.54 25.24 -11.47
CA PHE A 123 27.60 23.99 -12.24
C PHE A 123 27.22 24.22 -13.71
N ILE A 124 26.16 24.98 -13.97
CA ILE A 124 25.69 25.28 -15.33
C ILE A 124 26.72 26.14 -16.09
N GLU A 125 27.26 27.18 -15.44
CA GLU A 125 28.29 28.06 -16.05
C GLU A 125 29.55 27.29 -16.45
N HIS A 126 29.95 26.29 -15.64
CA HIS A 126 31.15 25.48 -15.92
C HIS A 126 30.87 24.39 -16.96
N ALA A 127 29.67 23.83 -16.99
CA ALA A 127 29.31 22.77 -17.94
C ALA A 127 29.07 23.30 -19.36
N LEU A 128 28.71 24.58 -19.51
CA LEU A 128 28.37 25.22 -20.78
C LEU A 128 29.33 26.39 -21.07
N PRO A 129 30.48 26.14 -21.73
CA PRO A 129 31.47 27.19 -22.00
C PRO A 129 30.94 28.28 -22.94
N ASP A 130 30.01 27.95 -23.84
CA ASP A 130 29.49 28.83 -24.90
C ASP A 130 28.35 29.77 -24.47
N LEU A 131 28.08 29.87 -23.17
CA LEU A 131 27.10 30.83 -22.64
C LEU A 131 27.56 32.27 -22.88
N THR A 132 26.68 33.10 -23.47
CA THR A 132 26.94 34.54 -23.63
C THR A 132 27.03 35.22 -22.28
N SER A 133 27.73 36.37 -22.23
CA SER A 133 27.87 37.15 -21.00
C SER A 133 26.51 37.57 -20.42
N GLU A 134 25.55 37.93 -21.27
CA GLU A 134 24.17 38.24 -20.86
C GLU A 134 23.45 37.03 -20.25
N GLN A 135 23.66 35.83 -20.80
CA GLN A 135 23.08 34.60 -20.24
C GLN A 135 23.65 34.26 -18.86
N LYS A 136 24.97 34.40 -18.68
CA LYS A 136 25.64 34.22 -17.38
C LYS A 136 25.14 35.23 -16.35
N GLN A 137 25.00 36.50 -16.74
CA GLN A 137 24.49 37.57 -15.88
C GLN A 137 23.05 37.30 -15.44
N SER A 138 22.19 36.87 -16.37
CA SER A 138 20.79 36.51 -16.12
C SER A 138 20.66 35.30 -15.18
N MET A 139 21.46 34.26 -15.37
CA MET A 139 21.47 33.10 -14.47
C MET A 139 21.92 33.45 -13.05
N ARG A 140 22.86 34.39 -12.90
CA ARG A 140 23.32 34.87 -11.60
C ARG A 140 22.25 35.69 -10.89
N SER A 141 21.52 36.56 -11.57
CA SER A 141 20.43 37.34 -10.96
C SER A 141 19.26 36.45 -10.54
N ILE A 142 18.91 35.44 -11.34
CA ILE A 142 17.90 34.42 -10.97
C ILE A 142 18.35 33.65 -9.72
N SER A 143 19.64 33.30 -9.61
CA SER A 143 20.17 32.57 -8.46
C SER A 143 20.11 33.35 -7.14
N ARG A 144 20.16 34.70 -7.22
CA ARG A 144 20.08 35.62 -6.08
C ARG A 144 18.64 35.96 -5.68
N GLY A 145 17.65 35.56 -6.49
CA GLY A 145 16.24 35.91 -6.27
C GLY A 145 15.87 37.32 -6.75
N GLU A 146 16.73 37.97 -7.54
CA GLU A 146 16.54 39.35 -8.05
C GLU A 146 15.80 39.40 -9.40
N GLY A 147 15.31 38.25 -9.89
CA GLY A 147 14.57 38.13 -11.15
C GLY A 147 13.04 38.16 -10.97
N PRO A 148 12.27 38.38 -12.06
CA PRO A 148 10.81 38.31 -11.99
C PRO A 148 10.39 36.93 -11.47
N THR A 149 9.72 36.89 -10.31
CA THR A 149 9.12 35.68 -9.75
C THR A 149 8.08 35.15 -10.73
N ILE A 150 8.48 34.18 -11.55
CA ILE A 150 7.53 33.46 -12.38
C ILE A 150 6.69 32.59 -11.43
N LYS A 151 5.48 33.05 -11.12
CA LYS A 151 4.46 32.28 -10.38
C LYS A 151 4.06 31.06 -11.22
N TYR A 152 4.85 29.99 -11.15
CA TYR A 152 4.63 28.74 -11.89
C TYR A 152 3.70 27.76 -11.17
N LEU A 153 2.95 28.21 -10.16
CA LEU A 153 2.07 27.30 -9.40
C LEU A 153 0.67 27.14 -10.01
N GLU A 154 0.21 28.06 -10.87
CA GLU A 154 -1.17 27.99 -11.39
C GLU A 154 -1.31 27.31 -12.75
N ARG A 155 -0.22 27.08 -13.49
CA ARG A 155 -0.33 26.64 -14.91
C ARG A 155 0.04 25.18 -15.18
N SER A 156 0.61 24.46 -14.23
CA SER A 156 1.13 23.10 -14.44
C SER A 156 0.14 21.97 -14.13
N VAL A 157 -0.98 22.24 -13.45
CA VAL A 157 -2.03 21.22 -13.25
C VAL A 157 -2.85 20.98 -14.52
N GLN A 158 -2.97 21.96 -15.42
CA GLN A 158 -3.84 21.85 -16.61
C GLN A 158 -3.12 21.68 -17.95
N LYS A 159 -1.78 21.66 -18.01
CA LYS A 159 -1.04 21.63 -19.30
C LYS A 159 -0.07 20.46 -19.48
N LYS A 160 -0.35 19.30 -18.89
CA LYS A 160 0.21 18.04 -19.41
C LYS A 160 -0.69 17.47 -20.52
N ARG A 161 -0.46 17.96 -21.74
CA ARG A 161 -0.41 17.23 -23.03
C ARG A 161 -0.62 18.25 -24.15
N LYS A 162 0.47 18.67 -24.80
CA LYS A 162 0.39 19.18 -26.18
C LYS A 162 0.00 18.01 -27.08
N TYR A 163 -1.30 17.75 -27.21
CA TYR A 163 -1.86 17.28 -28.47
C TYR A 163 -2.69 18.44 -28.99
N GLN A 164 -2.31 18.99 -30.14
CA GLN A 164 -3.18 19.90 -30.87
C GLN A 164 -4.46 19.13 -31.16
N ALA A 165 -5.58 19.59 -30.61
CA ALA A 165 -6.90 19.13 -30.99
C ALA A 165 -7.21 19.68 -32.39
N SER A 166 -6.65 19.03 -33.42
CA SER A 166 -7.27 19.02 -34.75
C SER A 166 -8.51 18.14 -34.63
N GLU A 167 -9.65 18.56 -35.16
CA GLU A 167 -10.90 17.80 -35.29
C GLU A 167 -10.65 16.35 -35.73
N LYS A 168 -10.49 15.46 -34.76
CA LYS A 168 -10.32 14.03 -34.99
C LYS A 168 -11.44 13.36 -34.23
N GLN A 169 -12.17 12.50 -34.96
CA GLN A 169 -13.23 11.65 -34.42
C GLN A 169 -12.84 11.11 -33.04
N SER A 170 -13.80 11.13 -32.11
CA SER A 170 -13.63 10.58 -30.77
C SER A 170 -12.88 9.24 -30.85
N VAL A 171 -11.89 9.05 -29.98
CA VAL A 171 -11.07 7.83 -29.92
C VAL A 171 -11.97 6.58 -29.85
N GLN A 172 -13.15 6.70 -29.24
CA GLN A 172 -14.14 5.62 -29.18
C GLN A 172 -14.73 5.29 -30.56
N THR A 173 -15.00 6.30 -31.40
CA THR A 173 -15.51 6.10 -32.76
C THR A 173 -14.46 5.44 -33.66
N ALA A 174 -13.21 5.91 -33.58
CA ALA A 174 -12.11 5.33 -34.34
C ALA A 174 -11.81 3.87 -33.91
N ALA A 175 -11.89 3.58 -32.61
CA ALA A 175 -11.73 2.22 -32.10
C ALA A 175 -12.87 1.30 -32.56
N LYS A 176 -14.11 1.79 -32.58
CA LYS A 176 -15.28 1.03 -33.03
C LYS A 176 -15.18 0.69 -34.51
N GLU A 177 -14.80 1.65 -35.36
CA GLU A 177 -14.61 1.40 -36.80
C GLU A 177 -13.48 0.40 -37.07
N PHE A 178 -12.37 0.49 -36.32
CA PHE A 178 -11.27 -0.47 -36.45
C PHE A 178 -11.71 -1.89 -36.10
N LEU A 179 -12.43 -2.07 -34.98
CA LEU A 179 -12.94 -3.37 -34.57
C LEU A 179 -13.95 -3.94 -35.57
N GLU A 180 -14.83 -3.11 -36.11
CA GLU A 180 -15.82 -3.53 -37.10
C GLU A 180 -15.17 -3.93 -38.43
N LYS A 181 -14.13 -3.20 -38.85
CA LYS A 181 -13.33 -3.56 -40.03
C LYS A 181 -12.59 -4.87 -39.84
N ALA A 182 -11.97 -5.09 -38.68
CA ALA A 182 -11.29 -6.35 -38.35
C ALA A 182 -12.28 -7.53 -38.33
N ALA A 183 -13.48 -7.33 -37.78
CA ALA A 183 -14.53 -8.37 -37.78
C ALA A 183 -14.97 -8.75 -39.21
N ARG A 184 -15.14 -7.76 -40.09
CA ARG A 184 -15.46 -8.01 -41.50
C ARG A 184 -14.35 -8.73 -42.24
N GLU A 185 -13.09 -8.38 -42.00
CA GLU A 185 -11.94 -9.05 -42.61
C GLU A 185 -11.80 -10.51 -42.13
N LEU A 186 -12.09 -10.78 -40.85
CA LEU A 186 -12.12 -12.15 -40.32
C LEU A 186 -13.24 -12.99 -40.94
N LEU A 187 -14.44 -12.43 -41.07
CA LEU A 187 -15.58 -13.10 -41.71
C LEU A 187 -15.35 -13.31 -43.22
N ALA A 188 -14.69 -12.37 -43.90
CA ALA A 188 -14.33 -12.50 -45.31
C ALA A 188 -13.20 -13.52 -45.55
N LYS A 189 -12.29 -13.68 -44.59
CA LYS A 189 -11.15 -14.61 -44.68
C LYS A 189 -11.51 -16.05 -44.29
N PHE A 190 -12.59 -16.23 -43.55
CA PHE A 190 -13.13 -17.54 -43.15
C PHE A 190 -14.65 -17.57 -43.28
N PRO A 191 -15.18 -17.78 -44.50
CA PRO A 191 -16.63 -17.74 -44.75
C PRO A 191 -17.42 -18.90 -44.11
N ASP A 192 -16.75 -19.89 -43.49
CA ASP A 192 -17.40 -21.10 -42.93
C ASP A 192 -17.29 -21.22 -41.40
N LEU A 193 -17.02 -20.12 -40.68
CA LEU A 193 -17.05 -20.13 -39.20
C LEU A 193 -18.47 -20.13 -38.62
N SER A 194 -19.51 -19.98 -39.44
CA SER A 194 -20.91 -20.17 -39.03
C SER A 194 -21.25 -21.63 -38.69
N ARG A 195 -20.34 -22.58 -38.94
CA ARG A 195 -20.54 -24.00 -38.58
C ARG A 195 -20.03 -24.42 -37.20
N ILE A 196 -19.29 -23.57 -36.48
CA ILE A 196 -18.72 -23.94 -35.18
C ILE A 196 -19.66 -23.60 -34.01
N GLU A 197 -20.58 -22.66 -34.16
CA GLU A 197 -21.59 -22.38 -33.12
C GLU A 197 -22.74 -23.42 -33.07
N GLU A 198 -22.90 -24.26 -34.10
CA GLU A 198 -23.96 -25.26 -34.13
C GLU A 198 -23.56 -26.60 -33.48
N THR A 199 -22.26 -26.86 -33.29
CA THR A 199 -21.77 -28.06 -32.61
C THR A 199 -21.80 -27.95 -31.09
N ASP A 200 -21.78 -26.74 -30.53
CA ASP A 200 -21.77 -26.54 -29.07
C ASP A 200 -23.19 -26.59 -28.46
N ARG A 201 -24.23 -26.26 -29.25
CA ARG A 201 -25.64 -26.41 -28.81
C ARG A 201 -26.16 -27.85 -28.83
N ARG A 202 -25.48 -28.78 -29.51
CA ARG A 202 -25.88 -30.20 -29.53
C ARG A 202 -25.33 -31.02 -28.35
N CYS A 203 -24.28 -30.55 -27.67
CA CYS A 203 -23.77 -31.23 -26.46
C CYS A 203 -24.55 -30.85 -25.19
N SER A 204 -25.30 -29.74 -25.18
CA SER A 204 -26.12 -29.33 -24.02
C SER A 204 -27.53 -29.98 -23.96
N LEU A 205 -27.84 -30.96 -24.81
CA LEU A 205 -29.13 -31.69 -24.81
C LEU A 205 -28.99 -33.21 -24.59
N LEU A 206 -27.81 -33.71 -24.20
CA LEU A 206 -27.60 -35.13 -23.87
C LEU A 206 -26.80 -35.33 -22.56
N SER A 207 -27.07 -34.54 -21.53
CA SER A 207 -26.73 -34.87 -20.12
C SER A 207 -27.81 -34.37 -19.19
#